data_AF-A0A7X7ZTZ2-F1
#
_entry.id   AF-A0A7X7ZTZ2-F1
#
_cell.length_a   1.000
_cell.length_b   1.000
_cell.length_c   1.000
_cell.angle_alpha   90.00
_cell.angle_beta   90.00
_cell.angle_gamma   90.00
#
_symmetry.space_group_name_H-M   'P 1'
#
loop_
_entity.id
_entity.type
_entity.pdbx_description
1 polymer ?
#
loop_
_entity_poly.entity_id
_entity_poly.type
_entity_poly.pdbx_seq_one_letter_code
_entity_poly.pdbx_strand_id
1 'polypeptide(L)'
;MHTIVSPGSKEIEKSFEHDTLTGNINILAVGIDDVQGSHRSDTIAVVAINIDDRFVKVLSLPRDLRVQIEGHGWQKLNHAYAYGGIDLLRSTISNFLGIPLHYSVIVNYQSFPKLVDLLGGVSVDVPKRLRYTDRAGGLYIDIPAGRQTLNGKTALEFVRFRHDALGDIGRIQRQQLFLKEVLNKLKEPETVARLPKIVEEATRFFQTEIQPTQAIQMVNYLKDLDRSRFSFETMPGKAAMIDGISYWLGDIALASQYLTTPPEPVSGDKAENQEGTALVPADAILERIRGQIAVLNGCGVKGVSQAFSEHLQRLGIDVAFLGNAKHFDYQYTNIAYPENPTAQVLSNAKALGDLCGVPANLVRANRGATHATIIVGKDYDIILKRLKQYKRNL
;
A
#
# COMPACT_ATOMS: atom_id res chain seq x y z
N MET A 1 -41.32 4.18 -5.35
CA MET A 1 -40.40 3.25 -4.66
C MET A 1 -39.49 2.65 -5.71
N HIS A 2 -38.32 3.26 -5.96
CA HIS A 2 -37.30 2.65 -6.80
C HIS A 2 -36.44 1.77 -5.89
N THR A 3 -36.66 0.47 -5.95
CA THR A 3 -35.77 -0.52 -5.35
C THR A 3 -34.42 -0.36 -6.03
N ILE A 4 -33.44 0.17 -5.31
CA ILE A 4 -32.06 0.23 -5.78
C ILE A 4 -31.58 -1.21 -5.81
N VAL A 5 -31.66 -1.85 -6.97
CA VAL A 5 -31.04 -3.14 -7.22
C VAL A 5 -29.53 -2.90 -7.09
N SER A 6 -28.90 -3.49 -6.08
CA SER A 6 -27.44 -3.58 -6.01
C SER A 6 -26.98 -4.22 -7.32
N PRO A 7 -26.20 -3.52 -8.17
CA PRO A 7 -25.78 -4.08 -9.44
C PRO A 7 -24.96 -5.34 -9.15
N GLY A 8 -25.24 -6.43 -9.86
CA GLY A 8 -24.38 -7.61 -9.81
C GLY A 8 -22.98 -7.27 -10.34
N SER A 9 -21.95 -8.01 -9.93
CA SER A 9 -20.56 -7.82 -10.39
C SER A 9 -20.45 -7.65 -11.91
N LYS A 10 -21.20 -8.47 -12.66
CA LYS A 10 -21.29 -8.43 -14.14
C LYS A 10 -21.87 -7.16 -14.74
N GLU A 11 -22.69 -6.40 -13.99
CA GLU A 11 -23.22 -5.11 -14.45
C GLU A 11 -22.22 -3.98 -14.26
N ILE A 12 -21.34 -4.10 -13.25
CA ILE A 12 -20.25 -3.15 -13.00
C ILE A 12 -19.14 -3.35 -14.03
N GLU A 13 -18.74 -4.59 -14.30
CA GLU A 13 -17.73 -4.88 -15.34
C GLU A 13 -18.13 -4.40 -16.73
N LYS A 14 -19.43 -4.49 -17.07
CA LYS A 14 -19.93 -4.01 -18.36
C LYS A 14 -19.98 -2.50 -18.47
N SER A 15 -20.08 -1.79 -17.34
CA SER A 15 -20.17 -0.34 -17.35
C SER A 15 -18.80 0.33 -17.27
N PHE A 16 -17.75 -0.37 -16.81
CA PHE A 16 -16.40 0.18 -16.68
C PHE A 16 -15.41 -0.44 -17.67
N GLU A 17 -14.54 0.41 -18.23
CA GLU A 17 -13.30 -0.05 -18.86
C GLU A 17 -12.37 -0.65 -17.80
N HIS A 18 -11.75 -1.78 -18.14
CA HIS A 18 -10.87 -2.53 -17.25
C HIS A 18 -9.72 -3.17 -18.03
N ASP A 19 -8.65 -3.48 -17.31
CA ASP A 19 -7.51 -4.19 -17.86
C ASP A 19 -7.87 -5.66 -18.05
N THR A 20 -7.92 -6.12 -19.31
CA THR A 20 -8.26 -7.50 -19.66
C THR A 20 -7.29 -8.56 -19.11
N LEU A 21 -6.05 -8.18 -18.76
CA LEU A 21 -5.06 -9.10 -18.21
C LEU A 21 -5.24 -9.32 -16.71
N THR A 22 -5.62 -8.27 -15.99
CA THR A 22 -5.67 -8.26 -14.53
C THR A 22 -7.08 -8.22 -13.97
N GLY A 23 -8.08 -7.89 -14.79
CA GLY A 23 -9.46 -7.61 -14.36
C GLY A 23 -9.61 -6.26 -13.64
N ASN A 24 -8.53 -5.47 -13.51
CA ASN A 24 -8.54 -4.27 -12.70
C ASN A 24 -9.12 -3.07 -13.45
N ILE A 25 -10.03 -2.35 -12.79
CA ILE A 25 -10.38 -0.97 -13.11
C ILE A 25 -9.35 -0.08 -12.40
N ASN A 26 -8.38 0.44 -13.16
CA ASN A 26 -7.36 1.35 -12.65
C ASN A 26 -7.81 2.82 -12.75
N ILE A 27 -7.85 3.51 -11.61
CA ILE A 27 -8.27 4.91 -11.48
C ILE A 27 -7.11 5.75 -10.94
N LEU A 28 -6.78 6.84 -11.61
CA LEU A 28 -5.82 7.83 -11.12
C LEU A 28 -6.51 8.83 -10.19
N ALA A 29 -6.19 8.78 -8.89
CA ALA A 29 -6.68 9.74 -7.91
C ALA A 29 -5.65 10.87 -7.69
N VAL A 30 -6.08 12.12 -7.85
CA VAL A 30 -5.22 13.30 -7.75
C VAL A 30 -5.82 14.36 -6.82
N GLY A 31 -5.03 14.81 -5.85
CA GLY A 31 -5.33 15.98 -5.02
C GLY A 31 -4.51 17.18 -5.48
N ILE A 32 -5.17 18.26 -5.88
CA ILE A 32 -4.51 19.47 -6.39
C ILE A 32 -4.73 20.67 -5.47
N ASP A 33 -3.66 21.46 -5.29
CA ASP A 33 -3.70 22.75 -4.59
C ASP A 33 -3.75 23.88 -5.63
N ASP A 34 -4.94 24.19 -6.14
CA ASP A 34 -5.12 25.24 -7.14
C ASP A 34 -5.34 26.61 -6.46
N VAL A 35 -4.26 27.15 -5.88
CA VAL A 35 -4.22 28.54 -5.41
C VAL A 35 -3.24 29.30 -6.30
N GLN A 36 -3.76 30.38 -6.91
CA GLN A 36 -3.12 31.29 -7.87
C GLN A 36 -1.59 31.12 -8.03
N GLY A 37 -1.18 30.36 -9.05
CA GLY A 37 0.21 30.31 -9.53
C GLY A 37 1.00 29.03 -9.24
N SER A 38 0.46 28.04 -8.50
CA SER A 38 1.13 26.75 -8.28
C SER A 38 0.24 25.56 -8.63
N HIS A 39 0.26 25.12 -9.88
CA HIS A 39 -0.47 23.92 -10.34
C HIS A 39 0.32 22.63 -10.03
N ARG A 40 0.48 22.28 -8.76
CA ARG A 40 1.15 21.05 -8.34
C ARG A 40 0.14 20.04 -7.80
N SER A 41 0.24 18.80 -8.28
CA SER A 41 -0.44 17.66 -7.67
C SER A 41 0.29 17.27 -6.38
N ASP A 42 -0.36 17.47 -5.24
CA ASP A 42 0.22 17.19 -3.93
C ASP A 42 -0.08 15.77 -3.45
N THR A 43 -1.12 15.15 -3.99
CA THR A 43 -1.53 13.77 -3.70
C THR A 43 -1.73 13.06 -5.03
N ILE A 44 -1.07 11.92 -5.21
CA ILE A 44 -1.16 11.11 -6.43
C ILE A 44 -1.26 9.66 -5.98
N ALA A 45 -2.29 8.95 -6.44
CA ALA A 45 -2.44 7.53 -6.15
C ALA A 45 -3.09 6.80 -7.32
N VAL A 46 -2.74 5.53 -7.50
CA VAL A 46 -3.45 4.60 -8.38
C VAL A 46 -4.36 3.74 -7.52
N VAL A 47 -5.65 3.74 -7.83
CA VAL A 47 -6.65 2.87 -7.23
C VAL A 47 -6.94 1.75 -8.22
N ALA A 48 -6.55 0.52 -7.89
CA ALA A 48 -6.88 -0.68 -8.65
C ALA A 48 -8.07 -1.39 -7.99
N ILE A 49 -9.16 -1.54 -8.72
CA ILE A 49 -10.38 -2.18 -8.25
C ILE A 49 -10.62 -3.44 -9.07
N ASN A 50 -10.64 -4.60 -8.41
CA ASN A 50 -10.96 -5.86 -9.05
C ASN A 50 -12.34 -6.32 -8.57
N ILE A 51 -13.28 -6.42 -9.52
CA ILE A 51 -14.68 -6.75 -9.21
C ILE A 51 -14.85 -8.26 -8.97
N ASP A 52 -14.20 -9.09 -9.77
CA ASP A 52 -14.25 -10.56 -9.69
C ASP A 52 -13.59 -11.10 -8.42
N ASP A 53 -12.33 -10.73 -8.19
CA ASP A 53 -11.56 -11.11 -7.01
C ASP A 53 -11.97 -10.30 -5.77
N ARG A 54 -12.91 -9.37 -5.91
CA ARG A 54 -13.46 -8.53 -4.84
C ARG A 54 -12.39 -7.88 -3.99
N PHE A 55 -11.60 -6.97 -4.55
CA PHE A 55 -10.65 -6.17 -3.78
C PHE A 55 -10.44 -4.76 -4.31
N VAL A 56 -9.89 -3.90 -3.45
CA VAL A 56 -9.44 -2.54 -3.78
C VAL A 56 -8.04 -2.32 -3.24
N LYS A 57 -7.13 -1.85 -4.11
CA LYS A 57 -5.77 -1.49 -3.74
C LYS A 57 -5.48 -0.06 -4.08
N VAL A 58 -4.84 0.64 -3.17
CA VAL A 58 -4.44 2.04 -3.35
C VAL A 58 -2.93 2.13 -3.25
N LEU A 59 -2.28 2.43 -4.37
CA LEU A 59 -0.84 2.68 -4.44
C LEU A 59 -0.60 4.19 -4.48
N SER A 60 -0.21 4.76 -3.34
CA SER A 60 0.19 6.17 -3.25
C SER A 60 1.55 6.37 -3.93
N LEU A 61 1.62 7.31 -4.87
CA LEU A 61 2.84 7.67 -5.58
C LEU A 61 3.44 8.94 -4.94
N PRO A 62 4.64 8.86 -4.34
CA PRO A 62 5.30 10.04 -3.80
C PRO A 62 5.51 11.10 -4.89
N ARG A 63 5.31 12.36 -4.54
CA ARG A 63 5.49 13.50 -5.46
C ARG A 63 6.91 13.55 -6.07
N ASP A 64 7.90 13.12 -5.28
CA ASP A 64 9.32 13.12 -5.60
C ASP A 64 9.75 11.82 -6.33
N LEU A 65 8.81 10.96 -6.71
CA LEU A 65 9.06 9.76 -7.52
C LEU A 65 9.78 10.16 -8.81
N ARG A 66 10.92 9.52 -9.07
CA ARG A 66 11.71 9.74 -10.28
C ARG A 66 11.11 8.97 -11.44
N VAL A 67 10.59 9.71 -12.41
CA VAL A 67 9.91 9.17 -13.59
C VAL A 67 10.46 9.86 -14.84
N GLN A 68 10.29 9.19 -15.99
CA GLN A 68 10.56 9.80 -17.28
C GLN A 68 9.28 10.49 -17.75
N ILE A 69 9.33 11.81 -17.88
CA ILE A 69 8.22 12.63 -18.36
C ILE A 69 8.46 12.90 -19.85
N GLU A 70 7.47 12.60 -20.68
CA GLU A 70 7.54 12.82 -22.13
C GLU A 70 7.84 14.30 -22.43
N GLY A 71 8.81 14.55 -23.32
CA GLY A 71 9.30 15.89 -23.65
C GLY A 71 10.14 16.59 -22.58
N HIS A 72 10.29 16.03 -21.38
CA HIS A 72 10.92 16.71 -20.23
C HIS A 72 12.02 15.89 -19.53
N GLY A 73 12.24 14.64 -19.95
CA GLY A 73 13.29 13.76 -19.43
C GLY A 73 13.01 13.23 -18.03
N TRP A 74 14.06 12.89 -17.29
CA TRP A 74 13.93 12.33 -15.95
C TRP A 74 13.70 13.41 -14.89
N GLN A 75 12.53 13.40 -14.27
CA GLN A 75 12.12 14.41 -13.29
C GLN A 75 11.26 13.81 -12.17
N LYS A 76 10.79 14.68 -11.27
CA LYS A 76 9.85 14.34 -10.21
C LYS A 76 8.44 14.24 -10.77
N LEU A 77 7.69 13.23 -10.33
CA LEU A 77 6.34 12.95 -10.82
C LEU A 77 5.40 14.17 -10.76
N ASN A 78 5.46 14.96 -9.69
CA ASN A 78 4.59 16.13 -9.54
C ASN A 78 4.81 17.23 -10.58
N HIS A 79 5.93 17.22 -11.31
CA HIS A 79 6.15 18.14 -12.41
C HIS A 79 5.31 17.78 -13.65
N ALA A 80 4.94 16.51 -13.84
CA ALA A 80 4.15 16.09 -15.00
C ALA A 80 2.80 16.84 -15.06
N TYR A 81 2.14 16.99 -13.92
CA TYR A 81 0.89 17.76 -13.83
C TYR A 81 1.12 19.26 -14.11
N ALA A 82 2.21 19.82 -13.61
CA ALA A 82 2.54 21.24 -13.85
C ALA A 82 2.86 21.53 -15.32
N TYR A 83 3.41 20.56 -16.05
CA TYR A 83 3.79 20.72 -17.46
C TYR A 83 2.65 20.46 -18.44
N GLY A 84 1.81 19.46 -18.19
CA GLY A 84 0.79 19.02 -19.16
C GLY A 84 -0.51 18.55 -18.53
N GLY A 85 -0.79 18.98 -17.30
CA GLY A 85 -2.04 18.68 -16.61
C GLY A 85 -2.25 17.18 -16.37
N ILE A 86 -3.53 16.78 -16.32
CA ILE A 86 -3.91 15.39 -16.02
C ILE A 86 -3.43 14.41 -17.10
N ASP A 87 -3.38 14.81 -18.37
CA ASP A 87 -3.05 13.92 -19.48
C ASP A 87 -1.57 13.51 -19.46
N LEU A 88 -0.67 14.48 -19.25
CA LEU A 88 0.76 14.19 -19.11
C LEU A 88 1.06 13.42 -17.82
N LEU A 89 0.36 13.73 -16.73
CA LEU A 89 0.50 12.94 -15.49
C LEU A 89 0.05 11.49 -15.69
N ARG A 90 -1.12 11.27 -16.32
CA ARG A 90 -1.69 9.95 -16.59
C ARG A 90 -0.76 9.12 -17.48
N SER A 91 -0.31 9.67 -18.60
CA SER A 91 0.62 8.98 -19.51
C SER A 91 1.96 8.67 -18.82
N THR A 92 2.51 9.61 -18.04
CA THR A 92 3.75 9.39 -17.27
C THR A 92 3.61 8.21 -16.31
N ILE A 93 2.51 8.14 -15.55
CA ILE A 93 2.29 7.04 -14.58
C ILE A 93 2.02 5.73 -15.31
N SER A 94 1.21 5.76 -16.37
CA SER A 94 0.91 4.57 -17.17
C SER A 94 2.18 3.97 -17.77
N ASN A 95 3.06 4.80 -18.34
CA ASN A 95 4.35 4.37 -18.87
C ASN A 95 5.30 3.87 -17.77
N PHE A 96 5.30 4.53 -16.60
CA PHE A 96 6.17 4.14 -15.48
C PHE A 96 5.77 2.79 -14.87
N LEU A 97 4.47 2.54 -14.68
CA LEU A 97 3.95 1.31 -14.08
C LEU A 97 3.69 0.19 -15.09
N GLY A 98 3.58 0.52 -16.38
CA GLY A 98 3.23 -0.43 -17.43
C GLY A 98 1.78 -0.91 -17.38
N ILE A 99 0.87 -0.12 -16.83
CA ILE A 99 -0.56 -0.44 -16.72
C ILE A 99 -1.44 0.65 -17.33
N PRO A 100 -2.61 0.32 -17.90
CA PRO A 100 -3.56 1.32 -18.35
C PRO A 100 -4.21 2.04 -17.16
N LEU A 101 -4.50 3.32 -17.32
CA LEU A 101 -5.27 4.12 -16.36
C LEU A 101 -6.57 4.58 -17.05
N HIS A 102 -7.68 3.92 -16.73
CA HIS A 102 -8.94 4.09 -17.46
C HIS A 102 -9.68 5.37 -17.07
N TYR A 103 -9.62 5.73 -15.79
CA TYR A 103 -10.33 6.88 -15.24
C TYR A 103 -9.41 7.75 -14.40
N SER A 104 -9.81 9.00 -14.18
CA SER A 104 -9.21 9.87 -13.18
C SER A 104 -10.25 10.48 -12.26
N VAL A 105 -9.86 10.76 -11.03
CA VAL A 105 -10.65 11.51 -10.06
C VAL A 105 -9.74 12.60 -9.50
N ILE A 106 -10.06 13.85 -9.81
CA ILE A 106 -9.31 15.02 -9.34
C ILE A 106 -10.15 15.75 -8.30
N VAL A 107 -9.53 16.02 -7.15
CA VAL A 107 -10.11 16.79 -6.05
C VAL A 107 -9.23 17.99 -5.77
N ASN A 108 -9.82 19.18 -5.81
CA ASN A 108 -9.13 20.38 -5.37
C ASN A 108 -9.38 20.67 -3.87
N TYR A 109 -8.52 21.47 -3.27
CA TYR A 109 -8.60 21.83 -1.85
C TYR A 109 -9.82 22.69 -1.47
N GLN A 110 -10.52 23.28 -2.45
CA GLN A 110 -11.77 24.02 -2.19
C GLN A 110 -12.98 23.08 -2.11
N SER A 111 -12.95 22.00 -2.89
CA SER A 111 -13.98 20.96 -2.95
C SER A 111 -13.85 19.95 -1.82
N PHE A 112 -12.62 19.61 -1.40
CA PHE A 112 -12.37 18.59 -0.39
C PHE A 112 -13.13 18.85 0.94
N PRO A 113 -13.09 20.05 1.56
CA PRO A 113 -13.85 20.29 2.77
C PRO A 113 -15.36 20.04 2.61
N LYS A 114 -15.93 20.48 1.49
CA LYS A 114 -17.35 20.32 1.19
C LYS A 114 -17.74 18.84 1.08
N LEU A 115 -16.89 18.02 0.47
CA LEU A 115 -17.09 16.57 0.37
C LEU A 115 -17.11 15.90 1.77
N VAL A 116 -16.21 16.31 2.65
CA VAL A 116 -16.15 15.79 4.02
C VAL A 116 -17.36 16.22 4.84
N ASP A 117 -17.76 17.48 4.72
CA ASP A 117 -18.94 18.01 5.41
C ASP A 117 -20.24 17.36 4.89
N LEU A 118 -20.31 17.02 3.61
CA LEU A 118 -21.42 16.27 3.01
C LEU A 118 -21.60 14.89 3.66
N LEU A 119 -20.50 14.22 4.01
CA LEU A 119 -20.49 12.96 4.78
C LEU A 119 -20.87 13.17 6.26
N GLY A 120 -20.97 14.41 6.74
CA GLY A 120 -21.16 14.73 8.16
C GLY A 120 -19.86 14.67 8.97
N GLY A 121 -18.70 14.84 8.32
CA GLY A 121 -17.38 14.65 8.91
C GLY A 121 -16.92 13.18 8.94
N VAL A 122 -15.65 12.99 9.28
CA VAL A 122 -15.01 11.66 9.32
C VAL A 122 -14.34 11.46 10.68
N SER A 123 -14.67 10.37 11.37
CA SER A 123 -14.03 10.01 12.64
C SER A 123 -12.63 9.47 12.37
N VAL A 124 -11.61 10.10 12.96
CA VAL A 124 -10.20 9.70 12.81
C VAL A 124 -9.58 9.61 14.19
N ASP A 125 -8.82 8.53 14.43
CA ASP A 125 -7.93 8.45 15.57
C ASP A 125 -6.58 9.09 15.23
N VAL A 126 -6.38 10.31 15.74
CA VAL A 126 -5.19 11.11 15.43
C VAL A 126 -4.03 10.63 16.32
N PRO A 127 -2.98 10.01 15.76
CA PRO A 127 -1.98 9.28 16.55
C PRO A 127 -1.12 10.18 17.45
N LYS A 128 -0.96 11.45 17.07
CA LYS A 128 -0.23 12.46 17.84
C LYS A 128 -0.78 13.84 17.53
N ARG A 129 -0.62 14.78 18.46
CA ARG A 129 -1.02 16.17 18.24
C ARG A 129 -0.28 16.75 17.04
N LEU A 130 -1.02 17.28 16.08
CA LEU A 130 -0.49 17.93 14.89
C LEU A 130 -0.56 19.43 15.12
N ARG A 131 0.60 20.08 15.26
CA ARG A 131 0.69 21.52 15.50
C ARG A 131 1.63 22.15 14.49
N TYR A 132 1.15 23.16 13.78
CA TYR A 132 1.94 23.93 12.84
C TYR A 132 1.38 25.35 12.77
N THR A 133 2.27 26.33 12.79
CA THR A 133 1.90 27.74 12.61
C THR A 133 2.78 28.32 11.54
N ASP A 134 2.19 28.64 10.40
CA ASP A 134 2.79 29.49 9.39
C ASP A 134 2.24 30.91 9.56
N ARG A 135 3.07 31.79 10.11
CA ARG A 135 2.70 33.20 10.33
C ARG A 135 2.68 34.00 9.03
N ALA A 136 3.43 33.59 8.01
CA ALA A 136 3.50 34.28 6.73
C ALA A 136 2.32 33.91 5.82
N GLY A 137 1.93 32.63 5.83
CA GLY A 137 0.77 32.11 5.09
C GLY A 137 -0.57 32.15 5.83
N GLY A 138 -0.59 32.60 7.10
CA GLY A 138 -1.80 32.66 7.93
C GLY A 138 -2.40 31.27 8.27
N LEU A 139 -1.61 30.21 8.19
CA LEU A 139 -2.07 28.83 8.42
C LEU A 139 -1.77 28.41 9.86
N TYR A 140 -2.82 28.13 10.63
CA TYR A 140 -2.72 27.58 11.99
C TYR A 140 -3.39 26.22 12.02
N ILE A 141 -2.59 25.17 12.24
CA ILE A 141 -3.05 23.80 12.45
C ILE A 141 -2.79 23.43 13.90
N ASP A 142 -3.84 23.00 14.61
CA ASP A 142 -3.75 22.45 15.95
C ASP A 142 -4.82 21.37 16.14
N ILE A 143 -4.42 20.13 15.85
CA ILE A 143 -5.29 18.96 15.92
C ILE A 143 -4.81 18.11 17.09
N PRO A 144 -5.60 17.93 18.18
CA PRO A 144 -5.21 17.12 19.32
C PRO A 144 -5.06 15.64 18.93
N ALA A 145 -4.32 14.87 19.74
CA ALA A 145 -4.28 13.42 19.59
C ALA A 145 -5.60 12.77 20.06
N GLY A 146 -5.88 11.57 19.57
CA GLY A 146 -7.03 10.75 19.93
C GLY A 146 -8.16 10.79 18.90
N ARG A 147 -9.19 9.99 19.18
CA ARG A 147 -10.37 9.81 18.32
C ARG A 147 -11.27 11.04 18.34
N GLN A 148 -11.50 11.61 17.16
CA GLN A 148 -12.34 12.79 16.98
C GLN A 148 -12.95 12.83 15.57
N THR A 149 -14.07 13.53 15.41
CA THR A 149 -14.68 13.74 14.09
C THR A 149 -14.08 14.99 13.45
N LEU A 150 -13.40 14.80 12.33
CA LEU A 150 -12.85 15.90 11.53
C LEU A 150 -13.93 16.41 10.57
N ASN A 151 -14.28 17.69 10.71
CA ASN A 151 -15.05 18.41 9.68
C ASN A 151 -14.15 18.71 8.47
N GLY A 152 -14.72 19.27 7.41
CA GLY A 152 -14.00 19.49 6.16
C GLY A 152 -12.75 20.34 6.28
N LYS A 153 -12.78 21.39 7.11
CA LYS A 153 -11.62 22.23 7.37
C LYS A 153 -10.51 21.44 8.09
N THR A 154 -10.83 20.83 9.23
CA THR A 154 -9.85 20.08 10.03
C THR A 154 -9.33 18.85 9.30
N ALA A 155 -10.17 18.20 8.49
CA ALA A 155 -9.77 17.09 7.63
C ALA A 155 -8.75 17.53 6.57
N LEU A 156 -8.96 18.71 5.94
CA LEU A 156 -8.01 19.25 4.98
C LEU A 156 -6.66 19.55 5.64
N GLU A 157 -6.67 20.16 6.82
CA GLU A 157 -5.48 20.41 7.62
C GLU A 157 -4.75 19.09 7.98
N PHE A 158 -5.51 18.06 8.36
CA PHE A 158 -4.97 16.74 8.69
C PHE A 158 -4.24 16.08 7.51
N VAL A 159 -4.88 16.04 6.33
CA VAL A 159 -4.29 15.39 5.13
C VAL A 159 -3.20 16.22 4.46
N ARG A 160 -3.12 17.53 4.75
CA ARG A 160 -2.06 18.43 4.27
C ARG A 160 -0.88 18.55 5.22
N PHE A 161 -0.99 18.09 6.47
CA PHE A 161 0.06 18.26 7.45
C PHE A 161 1.37 17.58 7.01
N ARG A 162 2.49 18.31 7.07
CA ARG A 162 3.83 17.81 6.67
C ARG A 162 4.91 18.12 7.70
N HIS A 163 4.57 18.81 8.78
CA HIS A 163 5.53 19.33 9.74
C HIS A 163 5.90 18.28 10.80
N ASP A 164 6.33 17.10 10.33
CA ASP A 164 6.91 16.07 11.17
C ASP A 164 8.12 15.40 10.51
N ALA A 165 8.84 14.60 11.29
CA ALA A 165 10.10 13.97 10.89
C ALA A 165 10.01 13.10 9.62
N LEU A 166 8.80 12.66 9.25
CA LEU A 166 8.55 11.82 8.08
C LEU A 166 8.16 12.63 6.83
N GLY A 167 7.93 13.94 6.96
CA GLY A 167 7.64 14.84 5.84
C GLY A 167 6.52 14.34 4.93
N ASP A 168 6.87 14.05 3.67
CA ASP A 168 5.91 13.56 2.66
C ASP A 168 5.37 12.16 2.95
N ILE A 169 6.20 11.29 3.53
CA ILE A 169 5.79 9.92 3.90
C ILE A 169 4.74 9.98 5.00
N GLY A 170 4.94 10.83 6.01
CA GLY A 170 3.95 11.05 7.07
C GLY A 170 2.62 11.59 6.50
N ARG A 171 2.69 12.47 5.50
CA ARG A 171 1.50 12.97 4.79
C ARG A 171 0.76 11.84 4.08
N ILE A 172 1.46 11.00 3.32
CA ILE A 172 0.86 9.84 2.62
C ILE A 172 0.19 8.90 3.63
N GLN A 173 0.84 8.60 4.76
CA GLN A 173 0.26 7.75 5.81
C GLN A 173 -1.03 8.34 6.38
N ARG A 174 -1.10 9.65 6.61
CA ARG A 174 -2.33 10.31 7.07
C ARG A 174 -3.43 10.31 6.01
N GLN A 175 -3.08 10.45 4.74
CA GLN A 175 -4.03 10.34 3.63
C GLN A 175 -4.62 8.92 3.53
N GLN A 176 -3.77 7.89 3.67
CA GLN A 176 -4.21 6.50 3.71
C GLN A 176 -5.10 6.22 4.91
N LEU A 177 -4.73 6.71 6.11
CA LEU A 177 -5.56 6.61 7.31
C LEU A 177 -6.91 7.30 7.11
N PHE A 178 -6.91 8.53 6.58
CA PHE A 178 -8.14 9.27 6.30
C PHE A 178 -9.04 8.53 5.30
N LEU A 179 -8.46 7.97 4.23
CA LEU A 179 -9.22 7.23 3.22
C LEU A 179 -9.82 5.93 3.79
N LYS A 180 -9.12 5.25 4.70
CA LYS A 180 -9.68 4.11 5.46
C LYS A 180 -10.90 4.53 6.27
N GLU A 181 -10.83 5.68 6.95
CA GLU A 181 -11.96 6.18 7.74
C GLU A 181 -13.12 6.69 6.89
N VAL A 182 -12.85 7.24 5.69
CA VAL A 182 -13.90 7.54 4.70
C VAL A 182 -14.63 6.26 4.29
N LEU A 183 -13.90 5.16 4.01
CA LEU A 183 -14.53 3.88 3.67
C LEU A 183 -15.36 3.31 4.83
N ASN A 184 -14.89 3.49 6.08
CA ASN A 184 -15.68 3.15 7.27
C ASN A 184 -16.96 3.98 7.33
N LYS A 185 -16.85 5.29 7.09
CA LYS A 185 -17.98 6.23 7.09
C LYS A 185 -19.03 5.86 6.06
N LEU A 186 -18.63 5.42 4.86
CA LEU A 186 -19.54 4.97 3.79
C LEU A 186 -20.37 3.72 4.16
N LYS A 187 -19.91 2.94 5.14
CA LYS A 187 -20.62 1.74 5.62
C LYS A 187 -21.54 2.00 6.82
N GLU A 188 -21.47 3.19 7.42
CA GLU A 188 -22.34 3.54 8.55
C GLU A 188 -23.81 3.63 8.09
N PRO A 189 -24.77 3.07 8.84
CA PRO A 189 -26.19 3.04 8.45
C PRO A 189 -26.76 4.41 8.06
N GLU A 190 -26.39 5.47 8.79
CA GLU A 190 -26.83 6.84 8.52
C GLU A 190 -26.28 7.38 7.19
N THR A 191 -25.02 7.08 6.88
CA THR A 191 -24.41 7.45 5.59
C THR A 191 -25.04 6.65 4.47
N VAL A 192 -25.23 5.34 4.66
CA VAL A 192 -25.87 4.43 3.68
C VAL A 192 -27.24 4.94 3.27
N ALA A 193 -28.07 5.37 4.23
CA ALA A 193 -29.38 5.94 3.95
C ALA A 193 -29.32 7.22 3.10
N ARG A 194 -28.22 7.97 3.16
CA ARG A 194 -27.99 9.24 2.44
C ARG A 194 -27.17 9.08 1.15
N LEU A 195 -26.63 7.89 0.86
CA LEU A 195 -25.69 7.68 -0.24
C LEU A 195 -26.16 8.21 -1.61
N PRO A 196 -27.43 7.99 -2.05
CA PRO A 196 -27.86 8.50 -3.35
C PRO A 196 -27.70 10.02 -3.47
N LYS A 197 -28.11 10.76 -2.43
CA LYS A 197 -27.99 12.21 -2.37
C LYS A 197 -26.53 12.66 -2.24
N ILE A 198 -25.74 11.94 -1.44
CA ILE A 198 -24.30 12.22 -1.30
C ILE A 198 -23.61 12.08 -2.66
N VAL A 199 -23.85 11.00 -3.40
CA VAL A 199 -23.22 10.78 -4.71
C VAL A 199 -23.64 11.84 -5.72
N GLU A 200 -24.93 12.18 -5.76
CA GLU A 200 -25.45 13.23 -6.65
C GLU A 200 -24.76 14.58 -6.41
N GLU A 201 -24.60 14.98 -5.14
CA GLU A 201 -23.93 16.23 -4.78
C GLU A 201 -22.41 16.14 -4.95
N ALA A 202 -21.81 15.00 -4.60
CA ALA A 202 -20.37 14.78 -4.63
C ALA A 202 -19.78 14.83 -6.05
N THR A 203 -20.51 14.30 -7.05
CA THR A 203 -20.07 14.32 -8.46
C THR A 203 -19.76 15.73 -8.98
N ARG A 204 -20.36 16.78 -8.40
CA ARG A 204 -20.12 18.18 -8.77
C ARG A 204 -18.80 18.74 -8.24
N PHE A 205 -18.16 18.05 -7.30
CA PHE A 205 -16.92 18.47 -6.66
C PHE A 205 -15.69 17.74 -7.19
N PHE A 206 -15.87 16.71 -8.01
CA PHE A 206 -14.82 15.97 -8.70
C PHE A 206 -14.72 16.40 -10.16
N GLN A 207 -13.50 16.44 -10.68
CA GLN A 207 -13.28 16.35 -12.13
C GLN A 207 -12.94 14.89 -12.45
N THR A 208 -13.78 14.24 -13.26
CA THR A 208 -13.68 12.81 -13.55
C THR A 208 -14.40 12.42 -14.84
N GLU A 209 -13.96 11.34 -15.46
CA GLU A 209 -14.64 10.67 -16.57
C GLU A 209 -15.70 9.65 -16.10
N ILE A 210 -15.79 9.38 -14.78
CA ILE A 210 -16.75 8.45 -14.20
C ILE A 210 -18.15 9.10 -14.18
N GLN A 211 -19.11 8.44 -14.82
CA GLN A 211 -20.50 8.89 -14.87
C GLN A 211 -21.21 8.73 -13.51
N PRO A 212 -22.24 9.54 -13.20
CA PRO A 212 -22.97 9.42 -11.94
C PRO A 212 -23.53 8.02 -11.67
N THR A 213 -24.02 7.31 -12.71
CA THR A 213 -24.51 5.93 -12.59
C THR A 213 -23.39 4.96 -12.23
N GLN A 214 -22.24 5.05 -12.90
CA GLN A 214 -21.03 4.29 -12.58
C GLN A 214 -20.56 4.56 -11.14
N ALA A 215 -20.59 5.83 -10.69
CA ALA A 215 -20.23 6.20 -9.33
C ALA A 215 -21.16 5.56 -8.28
N ILE A 216 -22.48 5.52 -8.53
CA ILE A 216 -23.45 4.82 -7.67
C ILE A 216 -23.15 3.31 -7.61
N GLN A 217 -22.89 2.69 -8.77
CA GLN A 217 -22.53 1.26 -8.84
C GLN A 217 -21.26 0.97 -8.01
N MET A 218 -20.23 1.80 -8.17
CA MET A 218 -18.98 1.66 -7.44
C MET A 218 -19.18 1.84 -5.94
N VAL A 219 -19.91 2.87 -5.51
CA VAL A 219 -20.19 3.11 -4.09
C VAL A 219 -20.94 1.94 -3.45
N ASN A 220 -21.92 1.36 -4.15
CA ASN A 220 -22.62 0.16 -3.67
C ASN A 220 -21.68 -1.04 -3.54
N TYR A 221 -20.82 -1.27 -4.52
CA TYR A 221 -19.79 -2.31 -4.46
C TYR A 221 -18.83 -2.11 -3.28
N LEU A 222 -18.29 -0.90 -3.10
CA LEU A 222 -17.35 -0.56 -2.02
C LEU A 222 -17.98 -0.71 -0.63
N LYS A 223 -19.27 -0.35 -0.49
CA LYS A 223 -20.04 -0.51 0.74
C LYS A 223 -20.16 -1.99 1.14
N ASP A 224 -20.39 -2.88 0.17
CA ASP A 224 -20.58 -4.31 0.41
C ASP A 224 -19.26 -5.10 0.46
N LEU A 225 -18.13 -4.46 0.17
CA LEU A 225 -16.82 -5.09 0.19
C LEU A 225 -16.26 -5.15 1.61
N ASP A 226 -15.73 -6.28 2.06
CA ASP A 226 -15.14 -6.39 3.40
C ASP A 226 -13.93 -5.47 3.60
N ARG A 227 -13.72 -4.96 4.82
CA ARG A 227 -12.62 -4.03 5.14
C ARG A 227 -11.23 -4.63 4.84
N SER A 228 -11.05 -5.93 5.05
CA SER A 228 -9.80 -6.63 4.77
C SER A 228 -9.44 -6.68 3.29
N ARG A 229 -10.41 -6.46 2.40
CA ARG A 229 -10.22 -6.43 0.95
C ARG A 229 -9.72 -5.08 0.45
N PHE A 230 -9.56 -4.11 1.34
CA PHE A 230 -8.90 -2.84 1.05
C PHE A 230 -7.45 -2.89 1.50
N SER A 231 -6.53 -2.60 0.58
CA SER A 231 -5.12 -2.44 0.89
C SER A 231 -4.63 -1.07 0.46
N PHE A 232 -3.68 -0.52 1.22
CA PHE A 232 -3.07 0.78 0.96
C PHE A 232 -1.56 0.61 1.09
N GLU A 233 -0.83 1.05 0.08
CA GLU A 233 0.62 0.94 0.05
C GLU A 233 1.22 2.23 -0.54
N THR A 234 2.42 2.58 -0.10
CA THR A 234 3.19 3.64 -0.77
C THR A 234 4.08 2.99 -1.81
N MET A 235 4.28 3.63 -2.98
CA MET A 235 5.18 3.14 -4.03
C MET A 235 6.45 2.54 -3.42
N PRO A 236 6.63 1.21 -3.46
CA PRO A 236 7.82 0.58 -2.90
C PRO A 236 9.06 1.17 -3.55
N GLY A 237 10.13 1.33 -2.78
CA GLY A 237 11.29 2.03 -3.30
C GLY A 237 12.21 2.56 -2.22
N LYS A 238 13.11 3.44 -2.62
CA LYS A 238 14.09 4.06 -1.73
C LYS A 238 14.32 5.52 -2.08
N ALA A 239 14.64 6.31 -1.06
CA ALA A 239 15.17 7.64 -1.26
C ALA A 239 16.55 7.58 -1.93
N ALA A 240 16.82 8.51 -2.84
CA ALA A 240 18.11 8.68 -3.49
C ALA A 240 18.41 10.16 -3.71
N MET A 241 19.70 10.50 -3.68
CA MET A 241 20.20 11.81 -4.10
C MET A 241 20.87 11.67 -5.45
N ILE A 242 20.42 12.44 -6.43
CA ILE A 242 20.98 12.47 -7.78
C ILE A 242 21.26 13.94 -8.10
N ASP A 243 22.52 14.27 -8.37
CA ASP A 243 22.97 15.65 -8.66
C ASP A 243 22.51 16.69 -7.60
N GLY A 244 22.55 16.28 -6.32
CA GLY A 244 22.13 17.14 -5.20
C GLY A 244 20.60 17.29 -5.03
N ILE A 245 19.81 16.61 -5.85
CA ILE A 245 18.34 16.63 -5.79
C ILE A 245 17.83 15.31 -5.19
N SER A 246 16.93 15.42 -4.21
CA SER A 246 16.28 14.26 -3.58
C SER A 246 15.16 13.71 -4.47
N TYR A 247 15.18 12.40 -4.67
CA TYR A 247 14.20 11.61 -5.41
C TYR A 247 13.75 10.38 -4.62
N TRP A 248 12.58 9.87 -4.97
CA TRP A 248 12.16 8.52 -4.64
C TRP A 248 12.35 7.61 -5.86
N LEU A 249 13.16 6.57 -5.74
CA LEU A 249 13.35 5.55 -6.79
C LEU A 249 12.38 4.40 -6.52
N GLY A 250 11.35 4.29 -7.36
CA GLY A 250 10.32 3.27 -7.22
C GLY A 250 10.77 1.89 -7.73
N ASP A 251 10.33 0.84 -7.04
CA ASP A 251 10.44 -0.56 -7.44
C ASP A 251 9.17 -0.98 -8.17
N ILE A 252 9.25 -0.97 -9.51
CA ILE A 252 8.12 -1.26 -10.40
C ILE A 252 7.66 -2.72 -10.25
N ALA A 253 8.57 -3.66 -9.96
CA ALA A 253 8.21 -5.06 -9.82
C ALA A 253 7.35 -5.29 -8.57
N LEU A 254 7.73 -4.68 -7.44
CA LEU A 254 6.93 -4.74 -6.22
C LEU A 254 5.61 -3.98 -6.37
N ALA A 255 5.60 -2.83 -7.05
CA ALA A 255 4.37 -2.09 -7.33
C ALA A 255 3.40 -2.90 -8.22
N SER A 256 3.90 -3.52 -9.28
CA SER A 256 3.12 -4.38 -10.17
C SER A 256 2.54 -5.58 -9.40
N GLN A 257 3.39 -6.28 -8.64
CA GLN A 257 2.93 -7.37 -7.79
C GLN A 257 1.86 -6.92 -6.79
N TYR A 258 2.07 -5.76 -6.16
CA TYR A 258 1.08 -5.20 -5.25
C TYR A 258 -0.25 -4.98 -5.97
N LEU A 259 -0.27 -4.34 -7.13
CA LEU A 259 -1.51 -3.99 -7.84
C LEU A 259 -2.25 -5.20 -8.41
N THR A 260 -1.56 -6.30 -8.74
CA THR A 260 -2.17 -7.48 -9.38
C THR A 260 -2.48 -8.65 -8.45
N THR A 261 -1.89 -8.70 -7.26
CA THR A 261 -2.15 -9.80 -6.31
C THR A 261 -3.37 -9.45 -5.44
N PRO A 262 -4.37 -10.32 -5.25
CA PRO A 262 -5.42 -10.07 -4.27
C PRO A 262 -4.85 -9.91 -2.84
N PRO A 263 -5.44 -9.08 -1.96
CA PRO A 263 -5.11 -9.09 -0.54
C PRO A 263 -5.35 -10.49 0.02
N GLU A 264 -4.46 -10.96 0.91
CA GLU A 264 -4.69 -12.25 1.58
C GLU A 264 -6.03 -12.20 2.32
N PRO A 265 -6.87 -13.25 2.19
CA PRO A 265 -8.12 -13.32 2.94
C PRO A 265 -7.77 -13.31 4.43
N VAL A 266 -8.24 -12.29 5.16
CA VAL A 266 -8.25 -12.33 6.61
C VAL A 266 -9.21 -13.45 6.99
N SER A 267 -8.67 -14.54 7.51
CA SER A 267 -9.45 -15.68 7.94
C SER A 267 -10.39 -15.28 9.09
N GLY A 268 -11.65 -15.01 8.74
CA GLY A 268 -12.83 -15.13 9.59
C GLY A 268 -13.02 -14.08 10.68
N ASP A 269 -14.19 -13.42 10.64
CA ASP A 269 -14.77 -12.58 11.70
C ASP A 269 -14.51 -13.10 13.11
N LYS A 270 -13.68 -12.37 13.88
CA LYS A 270 -13.92 -12.16 15.31
C LYS A 270 -13.66 -10.70 15.62
N ALA A 271 -14.68 -10.07 16.20
CA ALA A 271 -14.73 -8.69 16.64
C ALA A 271 -13.42 -8.24 17.31
N GLU A 272 -12.94 -7.07 16.88
CA GLU A 272 -11.92 -6.29 17.56
C GLU A 272 -12.38 -5.98 18.99
N ASN A 273 -11.85 -6.73 19.95
CA ASN A 273 -11.53 -6.21 21.26
C ASN A 273 -10.00 -6.24 21.41
N GLN A 274 -9.52 -5.21 22.08
CA GLN A 274 -8.15 -4.71 22.13
C GLN A 274 -7.06 -5.72 22.54
N GLU A 275 -5.82 -5.26 22.32
CA GLU A 275 -4.55 -5.69 22.93
C GLU A 275 -3.60 -6.51 22.03
N GLY A 276 -2.30 -6.23 22.22
CA GLY A 276 -1.23 -6.40 21.25
C GLY A 276 -1.17 -7.75 20.54
N THR A 277 -0.78 -7.72 19.28
CA THR A 277 -0.44 -8.91 18.50
C THR A 277 0.64 -9.70 19.22
N ALA A 278 0.23 -10.70 19.99
CA ALA A 278 1.09 -11.77 20.42
C ALA A 278 1.68 -12.40 19.16
N LEU A 279 3.01 -12.34 19.05
CA LEU A 279 3.76 -13.13 18.09
C LEU A 279 3.25 -14.57 18.16
N VAL A 280 2.98 -15.19 17.00
CA VAL A 280 2.77 -16.65 16.94
C VAL A 280 3.89 -17.30 17.78
N PRO A 281 3.56 -18.16 18.77
CA PRO A 281 4.57 -18.72 19.66
C PRO A 281 5.69 -19.35 18.85
N ALA A 282 6.94 -19.01 19.18
CA ALA A 282 8.13 -19.47 18.47
C ALA A 282 8.08 -20.99 18.25
N ASP A 283 7.66 -21.71 19.28
CA ASP A 283 7.59 -23.17 19.30
C ASP A 283 6.64 -23.71 18.23
N ALA A 284 5.49 -23.06 17.98
CA ALA A 284 4.54 -23.47 16.94
C ALA A 284 5.07 -23.23 15.52
N ILE A 285 5.94 -22.22 15.33
CA ILE A 285 6.63 -22.00 14.04
C ILE A 285 7.74 -23.04 13.87
N LEU A 286 8.52 -23.28 14.93
CA LEU A 286 9.67 -24.19 14.91
C LEU A 286 9.26 -25.65 14.67
N GLU A 287 8.12 -26.11 15.22
CA GLU A 287 7.60 -27.48 15.00
C GLU A 287 7.23 -27.77 13.53
N ARG A 288 6.96 -26.72 12.75
CA ARG A 288 6.63 -26.82 11.32
C ARG A 288 7.86 -26.95 10.43
N ILE A 289 9.05 -26.61 10.94
CA ILE A 289 10.31 -26.69 10.21
C ILE A 289 10.92 -28.07 10.50
N ARG A 290 10.87 -28.97 9.52
CA ARG A 290 11.38 -30.34 9.66
C ARG A 290 12.38 -30.69 8.56
N GLY A 291 13.46 -31.35 8.93
CA GLY A 291 14.52 -31.71 7.99
C GLY A 291 15.41 -30.53 7.63
N GLN A 292 16.20 -30.71 6.57
CA GLN A 292 17.32 -29.84 6.22
C GLN A 292 16.88 -28.57 5.48
N ILE A 293 17.47 -27.44 5.85
CA ILE A 293 17.32 -26.16 5.15
C ILE A 293 18.68 -25.63 4.66
N ALA A 294 18.65 -24.65 3.77
CA ALA A 294 19.84 -23.97 3.26
C ALA A 294 19.84 -22.48 3.63
N VAL A 295 21.03 -21.90 3.80
CA VAL A 295 21.22 -20.45 3.97
C VAL A 295 22.29 -19.96 3.01
N LEU A 296 21.90 -19.01 2.15
CA LEU A 296 22.77 -18.41 1.14
C LEU A 296 22.97 -16.92 1.42
N ASN A 297 24.21 -16.46 1.28
CA ASN A 297 24.55 -15.04 1.34
C ASN A 297 24.20 -14.35 0.01
N GLY A 298 23.14 -13.54 0.01
CA GLY A 298 22.72 -12.72 -1.13
C GLY A 298 23.09 -11.24 -0.99
N CYS A 299 23.70 -10.80 0.11
CA CYS A 299 24.01 -9.39 0.34
C CYS A 299 25.50 -9.04 0.20
N GLY A 300 26.35 -10.06 0.07
CA GLY A 300 27.81 -9.90 -0.12
C GLY A 300 28.57 -9.62 1.17
N VAL A 301 27.91 -9.59 2.33
CA VAL A 301 28.57 -9.38 3.63
C VAL A 301 29.25 -10.68 4.07
N LYS A 302 30.56 -10.62 4.33
CA LYS A 302 31.34 -11.80 4.75
C LYS A 302 30.80 -12.37 6.07
N GLY A 303 30.52 -13.68 6.09
CA GLY A 303 30.08 -14.40 7.29
C GLY A 303 28.59 -14.29 7.63
N VAL A 304 27.77 -13.59 6.83
CA VAL A 304 26.35 -13.41 7.15
C VAL A 304 25.55 -14.71 7.15
N SER A 305 25.80 -15.63 6.19
CA SER A 305 25.13 -16.93 6.15
C SER A 305 25.49 -17.81 7.35
N GLN A 306 26.76 -17.76 7.78
CA GLN A 306 27.23 -18.42 9.01
C GLN A 306 26.51 -17.86 10.25
N ALA A 307 26.40 -16.53 10.37
CA ALA A 307 25.71 -15.90 11.49
C ALA A 307 24.22 -16.29 11.57
N PHE A 308 23.53 -16.37 10.43
CA PHE A 308 22.16 -16.88 10.36
C PHE A 308 22.08 -18.34 10.76
N SER A 309 22.97 -19.18 10.23
CA SER A 309 23.05 -20.61 10.55
C SER A 309 23.15 -20.85 12.06
N GLU A 310 24.06 -20.15 12.73
CA GLU A 310 24.27 -20.30 14.18
C GLU A 310 23.02 -19.94 14.98
N HIS A 311 22.27 -18.92 14.56
CA HIS A 311 21.04 -18.54 15.24
C HIS A 311 19.93 -19.57 14.99
N LEU A 312 19.78 -20.06 13.77
CA LEU A 312 18.79 -21.07 13.42
C LEU A 312 19.09 -22.40 14.13
N GLN A 313 20.35 -22.81 14.22
CA GLN A 313 20.78 -24.01 14.93
C GLN A 313 20.52 -23.91 16.45
N ARG A 314 20.68 -22.74 17.07
CA ARG A 314 20.27 -22.52 18.48
C ARG A 314 18.76 -22.67 18.70
N LEU A 315 17.95 -22.43 17.66
CA LEU A 315 16.52 -22.68 17.67
C LEU A 315 16.17 -24.16 17.39
N GLY A 316 17.19 -24.98 17.07
CA GLY A 316 17.04 -26.40 16.74
C GLY A 316 16.67 -26.68 15.29
N ILE A 317 16.88 -25.72 14.39
CA ILE A 317 16.71 -25.91 12.94
C ILE A 317 18.01 -26.44 12.35
N ASP A 318 17.93 -27.55 11.61
CA ASP A 318 19.08 -28.16 10.94
C ASP A 318 19.42 -27.45 9.63
N VAL A 319 20.58 -26.79 9.60
CA VAL A 319 21.09 -26.05 8.44
C VAL A 319 22.15 -26.89 7.74
N ALA A 320 21.76 -27.58 6.67
CA ALA A 320 22.63 -28.53 5.97
C ALA A 320 23.53 -27.86 4.92
N PHE A 321 23.10 -26.73 4.37
CA PHE A 321 23.81 -26.05 3.29
C PHE A 321 24.06 -24.59 3.60
N LEU A 322 25.34 -24.20 3.55
CA LEU A 322 25.78 -22.82 3.67
C LEU A 322 26.55 -22.42 2.43
N GLY A 323 26.27 -21.23 1.91
CA GLY A 323 26.97 -20.75 0.73
C GLY A 323 26.68 -19.32 0.37
N ASN A 324 27.04 -18.96 -0.86
CA ASN A 324 26.72 -17.69 -1.49
C ASN A 324 25.59 -17.89 -2.49
N ALA A 325 24.73 -16.90 -2.63
CA ALA A 325 23.80 -16.84 -3.75
C ALA A 325 24.55 -16.56 -5.05
N LYS A 326 23.88 -16.74 -6.20
CA LYS A 326 24.48 -16.46 -7.52
C LYS A 326 24.90 -15.00 -7.69
N HIS A 327 24.21 -14.08 -7.00
CA HIS A 327 24.46 -12.64 -7.01
C HIS A 327 24.38 -12.07 -5.58
N PHE A 328 24.95 -10.88 -5.36
CA PHE A 328 25.05 -10.22 -4.04
C PHE A 328 24.21 -8.94 -3.91
N ASP A 329 23.30 -8.71 -4.84
CA ASP A 329 22.49 -7.51 -4.97
C ASP A 329 21.10 -7.64 -4.33
N TYR A 330 20.83 -8.73 -3.60
CA TYR A 330 19.56 -8.96 -2.92
C TYR A 330 19.33 -7.90 -1.84
N GLN A 331 18.39 -6.97 -2.08
CA GLN A 331 18.06 -5.92 -1.12
C GLN A 331 17.33 -6.47 0.11
N TYR A 332 16.48 -7.48 -0.11
CA TYR A 332 15.66 -8.11 0.93
C TYR A 332 15.91 -9.61 1.03
N THR A 333 15.81 -10.12 2.25
CA THR A 333 15.90 -11.54 2.54
C THR A 333 14.67 -12.23 1.95
N ASN A 334 14.89 -13.29 1.19
CA ASN A 334 13.81 -14.07 0.58
C ASN A 334 13.96 -15.56 0.92
N ILE A 335 12.86 -16.29 0.81
CA ILE A 335 12.84 -17.74 0.97
C ILE A 335 12.62 -18.37 -0.40
N ALA A 336 13.56 -19.21 -0.82
CA ALA A 336 13.49 -19.97 -2.05
C ALA A 336 13.15 -21.44 -1.76
N TYR A 337 12.39 -22.08 -2.65
CA TYR A 337 12.14 -23.53 -2.64
C TYR A 337 12.16 -24.10 -4.07
N PRO A 338 12.34 -25.42 -4.28
CA PRO A 338 12.37 -26.02 -5.62
C PRO A 338 11.06 -25.78 -6.40
N GLU A 339 11.11 -25.73 -7.73
CA GLU A 339 9.89 -25.56 -8.56
C GLU A 339 8.84 -26.65 -8.35
N ASN A 340 9.28 -27.88 -8.04
CA ASN A 340 8.42 -29.00 -7.70
C ASN A 340 8.69 -29.45 -6.25
N PRO A 341 8.25 -28.67 -5.24
CA PRO A 341 8.56 -28.96 -3.85
C PRO A 341 7.69 -30.11 -3.33
N THR A 342 8.22 -30.93 -2.43
CA THR A 342 7.35 -31.78 -1.61
C THR A 342 6.52 -30.91 -0.66
N ALA A 343 5.40 -31.44 -0.16
CA ALA A 343 4.58 -30.73 0.82
C ALA A 343 5.38 -30.27 2.05
N GLN A 344 6.34 -31.09 2.49
CA GLN A 344 7.23 -30.75 3.61
C GLN A 344 8.17 -29.58 3.26
N VAL A 345 8.77 -29.56 2.06
CA VAL A 345 9.66 -28.47 1.65
C VAL A 345 8.89 -27.15 1.51
N LEU A 346 7.68 -27.19 0.99
CA LEU A 346 6.83 -26.00 0.91
C LEU A 346 6.40 -25.52 2.31
N SER A 347 6.06 -26.45 3.21
CA SER A 347 5.76 -26.12 4.62
C SER A 347 6.96 -25.47 5.32
N ASN A 348 8.17 -26.01 5.13
CA ASN A 348 9.40 -25.43 5.65
C ASN A 348 9.61 -24.02 5.12
N ALA A 349 9.45 -23.80 3.81
CA ALA A 349 9.65 -22.49 3.21
C ALA A 349 8.70 -21.42 3.80
N LYS A 350 7.42 -21.78 3.97
CA LYS A 350 6.44 -20.88 4.62
C LYS A 350 6.80 -20.61 6.08
N ALA A 351 7.15 -21.65 6.85
CA ALA A 351 7.53 -21.49 8.26
C ALA A 351 8.83 -20.68 8.44
N LEU A 352 9.80 -20.82 7.53
CA LEU A 352 10.99 -19.96 7.50
C LEU A 352 10.63 -18.50 7.18
N GLY A 353 9.64 -18.29 6.30
CA GLY A 353 9.07 -16.97 6.04
C GLY A 353 8.50 -16.33 7.31
N ASP A 354 7.62 -17.05 8.01
CA ASP A 354 7.01 -16.63 9.28
C ASP A 354 8.08 -16.31 10.35
N LEU A 355 9.06 -17.21 10.50
CA LEU A 355 10.15 -17.08 11.46
C LEU A 355 11.00 -15.83 11.18
N CYS A 356 11.40 -15.64 9.92
CA CYS A 356 12.22 -14.52 9.51
C CYS A 356 11.43 -13.20 9.40
N GLY A 357 10.10 -13.24 9.40
CA GLY A 357 9.27 -12.08 9.08
C GLY A 357 9.38 -11.67 7.61
N VAL A 358 9.69 -12.63 6.73
CA VAL A 358 9.76 -12.44 5.29
C VAL A 358 8.33 -12.55 4.74
N PRO A 359 7.82 -11.53 4.02
CA PRO A 359 6.47 -11.55 3.50
C PRO A 359 6.28 -12.67 2.46
N ALA A 360 5.06 -13.21 2.35
CA ALA A 360 4.76 -14.39 1.53
C ALA A 360 5.17 -14.23 0.05
N ASN A 361 5.17 -13.02 -0.47
CA ASN A 361 5.61 -12.70 -1.84
C ASN A 361 7.12 -12.88 -2.08
N LEU A 362 7.92 -12.87 -1.01
CA LEU A 362 9.34 -13.20 -1.03
C LEU A 362 9.59 -14.68 -0.69
N VAL A 363 8.54 -15.50 -0.55
CA VAL A 363 8.62 -16.97 -0.40
C VAL A 363 8.24 -17.61 -1.74
N ARG A 364 9.22 -17.94 -2.58
CA ARG A 364 8.99 -18.27 -4.00
C ARG A 364 9.79 -19.46 -4.51
N ALA A 365 9.27 -20.10 -5.55
CA ALA A 365 9.97 -21.15 -6.26
C ALA A 365 11.26 -20.63 -6.94
N ASN A 366 12.29 -21.47 -7.00
CA ASN A 366 13.58 -21.18 -7.64
C ASN A 366 14.17 -22.47 -8.24
N ARG A 367 14.48 -22.44 -9.54
CA ARG A 367 15.09 -23.56 -10.29
C ARG A 367 16.39 -24.09 -9.69
N GLY A 368 17.16 -23.23 -9.03
CA GLY A 368 18.43 -23.59 -8.41
C GLY A 368 18.32 -24.07 -6.96
N ALA A 369 17.13 -24.02 -6.36
CA ALA A 369 16.93 -24.46 -4.98
C ALA A 369 16.62 -25.96 -4.95
N THR A 370 17.29 -26.68 -4.04
CA THR A 370 17.04 -28.10 -3.76
C THR A 370 16.32 -28.31 -2.42
N HIS A 371 16.35 -27.30 -1.54
CA HIS A 371 15.75 -27.28 -0.22
C HIS A 371 15.02 -25.95 0.01
N ALA A 372 14.26 -25.84 1.09
CA ALA A 372 13.82 -24.54 1.59
C ALA A 372 15.07 -23.73 1.98
N THR A 373 15.25 -22.56 1.38
CA THR A 373 16.51 -21.82 1.37
C THR A 373 16.29 -20.37 1.77
N ILE A 374 16.93 -19.90 2.84
CA ILE A 374 16.99 -18.47 3.15
C ILE A 374 18.08 -17.84 2.29
N ILE A 375 17.72 -16.91 1.42
CA ILE A 375 18.69 -16.07 0.70
C ILE A 375 18.74 -14.72 1.42
N VAL A 376 19.82 -14.50 2.16
CA VAL A 376 19.99 -13.34 3.06
C VAL A 376 20.25 -12.07 2.25
N GLY A 377 19.38 -11.07 2.40
CA GLY A 377 19.46 -9.78 1.74
C GLY A 377 20.14 -8.69 2.57
N LYS A 378 20.18 -7.45 2.08
CA LYS A 378 20.80 -6.31 2.79
C LYS A 378 20.04 -5.89 4.06
N ASP A 379 18.84 -6.38 4.25
CA ASP A 379 18.02 -6.28 5.46
C ASP A 379 18.44 -7.25 6.58
N TYR A 380 19.54 -8.00 6.41
CA TYR A 380 19.98 -9.07 7.31
C TYR A 380 20.05 -8.69 8.80
N ASP A 381 20.42 -7.45 9.14
CA ASP A 381 20.50 -6.98 10.53
C ASP A 381 19.13 -6.96 11.22
N ILE A 382 18.06 -6.66 10.47
CA ILE A 382 16.69 -6.65 10.98
C ILE A 382 16.26 -8.09 11.29
N ILE A 383 16.54 -9.01 10.37
CA ILE A 383 16.16 -10.42 10.50
C ILE A 383 16.95 -11.08 11.64
N LEU A 384 18.26 -10.81 11.78
CA LEU A 384 19.05 -11.32 12.91
C LEU A 384 18.54 -10.81 14.26
N LYS A 385 18.15 -9.53 14.36
CA LYS A 385 17.54 -8.98 15.57
C LYS A 385 16.25 -9.71 15.92
N ARG A 386 15.40 -10.01 14.93
CA ARG A 386 14.18 -10.79 15.11
C ARG A 386 14.48 -12.22 15.56
N LEU A 387 15.40 -12.92 14.89
CA LEU A 387 15.78 -14.29 15.24
C LEU A 387 16.30 -14.40 16.69
N LYS A 388 17.00 -13.37 17.18
CA LYS A 388 17.48 -13.29 18.58
C LYS A 388 16.36 -13.14 19.62
N GLN A 389 15.16 -12.71 19.22
CA GLN A 389 14.02 -12.59 20.14
C GLN A 389 13.40 -13.95 20.45
N TYR A 390 13.56 -14.93 19.56
CA TYR A 390 13.13 -16.29 19.80
C TYR A 390 14.13 -16.99 20.74
N LYS A 391 13.65 -17.42 21.90
CA LYS A 391 14.38 -18.31 22.81
C LYS A 391 13.64 -19.63 22.86
N ARG A 392 14.35 -20.73 22.66
CA ARG A 392 13.85 -22.04 23.05
C ARG A 392 14.11 -22.17 24.55
N ASN A 393 13.07 -22.40 25.34
CA ASN A 393 13.27 -22.89 26.69
C ASN A 393 13.89 -24.27 26.54
N LEU A 394 15.19 -24.38 26.83
CA LEU A 394 15.92 -25.66 26.83
C LEU A 394 15.38 -26.58 27.91
#